data_AF-A0A421BD28-F1
#
_entry.id   AF-A0A421BD28-F1
#
_cell.length_a   1.000
_cell.length_b   1.000
_cell.length_c   1.000
_cell.angle_alpha   90.00
_cell.angle_beta   90.00
_cell.angle_gamma   90.00
#
_symmetry.space_group_name_H-M   'P 1'
#
loop_
_entity.id
_entity.type
_entity.pdbx_description
1 polymer ?
#
loop_
_entity_poly.entity_id
_entity_poly.type
_entity_poly.pdbx_seq_one_letter_code
_entity_poly.pdbx_strand_id
1 'polypeptide(L)'
;MGNTRRVRWSLAAVLTAAAGADVYLSLSEGVWWPLALAVIWISFAAALLLPAPAPAEIPAPRTAREALALEGWTMSPSTGLATR
;
A
#
# COMPACT_ATOMS: atom_id res chain seq x y z
N MET A 1 -10.29 -8.11 -19.77
CA MET A 1 -9.60 -6.90 -19.27
C MET A 1 -10.52 -5.75 -18.80
N GLY A 2 -11.82 -5.96 -18.55
CA GLY A 2 -12.75 -4.88 -18.16
C GLY A 2 -13.19 -4.83 -16.69
N ASN A 3 -13.19 -5.95 -15.97
CA ASN A 3 -13.85 -6.04 -14.66
C ASN A 3 -13.07 -5.36 -13.55
N THR A 4 -11.74 -5.53 -13.49
CA THR A 4 -10.90 -4.93 -12.44
C THR A 4 -10.92 -3.39 -12.50
N ARG A 5 -10.96 -2.81 -13.70
CA ARG A 5 -11.11 -1.36 -13.88
C ARG A 5 -12.47 -0.88 -13.37
N ARG A 6 -13.55 -1.58 -13.71
CA ARG A 6 -14.91 -1.25 -13.23
C ARG A 6 -15.02 -1.34 -11.71
N VAL A 7 -14.42 -2.37 -11.10
CA VAL A 7 -14.41 -2.57 -9.64
C VAL A 7 -13.65 -1.43 -8.92
N ARG A 8 -12.49 -1.00 -9.45
CA ARG A 8 -11.74 0.13 -8.89
C ARG A 8 -12.56 1.42 -8.91
N TRP A 9 -13.28 1.67 -10.02
CA TRP A 9 -14.15 2.84 -10.16
C TRP A 9 -15.37 2.79 -9.25
N SER A 10 -16.04 1.63 -9.12
CA SER A 10 -17.18 1.50 -8.21
C SER A 10 -16.76 1.65 -6.76
N LEU A 11 -15.59 1.11 -6.37
CA LEU A 11 -15.07 1.23 -5.02
C LEU A 11 -14.68 2.69 -4.70
N ALA A 12 -14.03 3.38 -5.65
CA ALA A 12 -13.72 4.81 -5.51
C ALA A 12 -14.99 5.66 -5.35
N ALA A 13 -16.06 5.35 -6.09
CA ALA A 13 -17.34 6.05 -5.97
C ALA A 13 -17.97 5.88 -4.57
N VAL A 14 -17.98 4.65 -4.04
CA VAL A 14 -18.50 4.37 -2.69
C VAL A 14 -17.69 5.10 -1.61
N LEU A 15 -16.37 5.09 -1.72
CA LEU A 15 -15.48 5.80 -0.79
C LEU A 15 -15.70 7.31 -0.83
N THR A 16 -15.94 7.86 -2.02
CA THR A 16 -16.23 9.30 -2.19
C THR A 16 -17.58 9.66 -1.56
N ALA A 17 -18.59 8.80 -1.71
CA ALA A 17 -19.90 9.00 -1.07
C ALA A 17 -19.80 8.95 0.47
N ALA A 18 -19.01 8.02 1.01
CA ALA A 18 -18.74 7.95 2.45
C ALA A 18 -18.08 9.23 2.97
N ALA A 19 -17.03 9.71 2.29
CA ALA A 19 -16.38 10.97 2.65
C ALA A 19 -17.35 12.17 2.59
N GLY A 20 -18.24 12.20 1.60
CA GLY A 20 -19.28 13.22 1.50
C GLY A 20 -20.27 13.19 2.67
N ALA A 21 -20.68 12.01 3.12
CA ALA A 21 -21.54 11.85 4.28
C ALA A 21 -20.87 12.33 5.57
N ASP A 22 -19.58 12.04 5.75
CA ASP A 22 -18.79 12.51 6.89
C ASP A 22 -18.65 14.04 6.90
N VAL A 23 -18.39 14.66 5.76
CA VAL A 23 -18.35 16.13 5.63
C VAL A 23 -19.72 16.73 5.94
N TYR A 24 -20.80 16.14 5.42
CA TYR A 24 -22.15 16.59 5.69
C TYR A 24 -22.49 16.51 7.18
N LEU A 25 -22.16 15.41 7.86
CA LEU A 25 -22.31 15.26 9.31
C LEU A 25 -21.52 16.31 10.08
N SER A 26 -20.27 16.55 9.67
CA SER A 26 -19.41 17.55 10.32
C SER A 26 -20.01 18.96 10.25
N LEU A 27 -20.56 19.33 9.08
CA LEU A 27 -21.23 20.62 8.89
C LEU A 27 -22.58 20.71 9.61
N SER A 28 -23.34 19.62 9.62
CA SER A 28 -24.71 19.59 10.17
C SER A 28 -24.72 19.60 11.69
N GLU A 29 -23.82 18.85 12.32
CA GLU A 29 -23.74 18.73 13.77
C GLU A 29 -22.63 19.62 14.37
N GLY A 30 -21.83 20.29 13.54
CA GLY A 30 -20.71 21.13 13.98
C GLY A 30 -19.56 20.34 14.62
N VAL A 31 -19.51 19.03 14.40
CA VAL A 31 -18.55 18.13 15.05
C VAL A 31 -17.36 17.88 14.14
N TRP A 32 -16.15 17.90 14.71
CA TRP A 32 -14.90 17.84 13.93
C TRP A 32 -14.39 16.42 13.66
N TRP A 33 -14.81 15.41 14.44
CA TRP A 33 -14.30 14.03 14.28
C TRP A 33 -14.65 13.36 12.94
N PRO A 34 -15.82 13.59 12.30
CA PRO A 34 -16.11 13.00 10.99
C PRO A 34 -15.16 13.50 9.90
N LEU A 35 -14.63 14.72 10.05
CA LEU A 35 -13.68 15.30 9.10
C LEU A 35 -12.41 14.45 8.97
N ALA A 36 -11.94 13.87 10.08
CA ALA A 36 -10.79 12.96 10.07
C ALA A 36 -11.09 11.68 9.28
N LEU A 37 -12.31 11.11 9.40
CA LEU A 37 -12.73 9.97 8.59
C LEU A 37 -12.84 10.32 7.11
N ALA A 38 -13.38 11.49 6.77
CA ALA A 38 -13.48 11.94 5.38
C ALA A 38 -12.09 11.96 4.70
N VAL A 39 -11.07 12.46 5.39
CA VAL A 39 -9.68 12.46 4.88
C VAL A 39 -9.15 11.03 4.67
N ILE A 40 -9.45 10.11 5.58
CA ILE A 40 -9.07 8.69 5.44
C ILE A 40 -9.71 8.09 4.18
N TRP A 41 -11.01 8.28 3.99
CA TRP A 41 -11.72 7.74 2.83
C TRP A 41 -11.22 8.32 1.50
N ILE A 42 -10.94 9.62 1.46
CA ILE A 42 -10.34 10.29 0.29
C ILE A 42 -8.96 9.69 -0.01
N SER A 43 -8.16 9.45 1.03
CA SER A 43 -6.82 8.84 0.90
C SER A 43 -6.90 7.44 0.30
N PHE A 44 -7.87 6.62 0.73
CA PHE A 44 -8.12 5.30 0.14
C PHE A 44 -8.59 5.39 -1.31
N ALA A 45 -9.49 6.31 -1.63
CA ALA A 45 -9.94 6.52 -3.00
C ALA A 45 -8.77 6.91 -3.91
N ALA A 46 -7.90 7.82 -3.45
CA ALA A 46 -6.69 8.22 -4.16
C ALA A 46 -5.72 7.04 -4.34
N ALA A 47 -5.46 6.26 -3.30
CA ALA A 47 -4.62 5.07 -3.35
C ALA A 47 -5.14 4.04 -4.36
N LEU A 48 -6.45 3.85 -4.46
CA LEU A 48 -7.08 2.94 -5.43
C LEU A 48 -7.00 3.43 -6.87
N LEU A 49 -6.88 4.75 -7.08
CA LEU A 49 -6.75 5.36 -8.41
C LEU A 49 -5.29 5.39 -8.88
N LEU A 50 -4.33 5.39 -7.97
CA LEU A 50 -2.91 5.39 -8.29
C LEU A 50 -2.49 4.10 -9.04
N PRO A 51 -1.60 4.20 -10.05
CA PRO A 51 -1.02 3.03 -10.69
C PRO A 51 -0.15 2.30 -9.67
N ALA A 52 -0.27 0.97 -9.61
CA ALA A 52 0.57 0.17 -8.73
C ALA A 52 2.04 0.38 -9.13
N PRO A 53 2.97 0.53 -8.17
CA PRO A 53 4.39 0.55 -8.48
C PRO A 53 4.74 -0.72 -9.24
N ALA A 54 5.56 -0.59 -10.28
CA ALA A 54 6.00 -1.74 -11.06
C ALA A 54 6.57 -2.79 -10.09
N PRO A 55 6.16 -4.07 -10.20
CA PRO A 55 6.75 -5.11 -9.38
C PRO A 55 8.26 -5.05 -9.61
N ALA A 56 9.03 -4.91 -8.52
CA ALA A 56 10.47 -5.00 -8.61
C ALA A 56 10.79 -6.38 -9.19
N GLU A 57 11.27 -6.44 -10.42
CA GLU A 57 11.77 -7.67 -11.02
C GLU A 57 13.03 -8.05 -10.25
N ILE A 58 12.85 -8.83 -9.19
CA ILE A 58 13.96 -9.55 -8.58
C ILE A 58 14.30 -10.65 -9.59
N PRO A 59 15.48 -10.60 -10.23
CA PRO A 59 15.86 -11.63 -11.19
C PRO A 59 15.82 -12.98 -10.47
N ALA A 60 14.97 -13.88 -10.93
CA ALA A 60 14.95 -15.25 -10.42
C ALA A 60 16.33 -15.87 -10.70
N PRO A 61 17.06 -16.36 -9.68
CA PRO A 61 18.37 -16.94 -9.89
C PRO A 61 18.23 -18.14 -10.81
N ARG A 62 18.93 -18.12 -11.94
CA ARG A 62 18.91 -19.22 -12.92
C ARG A 62 19.80 -20.38 -12.47
N THR A 63 20.67 -20.14 -11.50
CA THR A 63 21.60 -21.13 -10.97
C THR A 63 21.60 -21.17 -9.45
N ALA A 64 21.87 -22.34 -8.86
CA ALA A 64 21.99 -22.50 -7.40
C ALA A 64 23.08 -21.60 -6.80
N ARG A 65 24.11 -21.24 -7.57
CA ARG A 65 25.17 -20.29 -7.17
C ARG A 65 24.64 -18.87 -7.01
N GLU A 66 23.73 -18.44 -7.88
CA GLU A 66 23.08 -17.12 -7.79
C GLU A 66 22.08 -17.08 -6.63
N ALA A 67 21.38 -18.18 -6.34
CA ALA A 67 20.50 -18.29 -5.18
C ALA A 67 21.27 -18.14 -3.86
N LEU A 68 22.41 -18.84 -3.72
CA LEU A 68 23.28 -18.72 -2.55
C LEU A 68 23.91 -17.32 -2.41
N ALA A 69 24.15 -16.62 -3.51
CA ALA A 69 24.65 -15.24 -3.48
C ALA A 69 23.59 -14.23 -2.99
N LEU A 70 22.30 -14.48 -3.28
CA LEU A 70 21.19 -13.71 -2.70
C LEU A 70 20.99 -14.00 -1.21
N GLU A 71 21.15 -15.26 -0.78
CA GLU A 71 21.04 -15.66 0.63
C GLU A 71 22.23 -15.16 1.47
N GLY A 72 23.43 -15.07 0.89
CA GLY A 72 24.64 -14.58 1.58
C GLY A 72 24.57 -13.11 2.02
N TRP A 73 23.63 -12.31 1.51
CA TRP A 73 23.46 -10.91 1.90
C TRP A 73 22.64 -10.74 3.20
N THR A 74 21.89 -11.76 3.65
CA THR A 74 21.14 -11.71 4.92
C THR A 74 21.96 -12.14 6.14
N MET A 75 23.18 -12.66 5.95
CA MET A 75 24.12 -12.84 7.06
C MET A 75 25.03 -11.62 7.19
N SER A 76 24.59 -10.66 8.00
CA SER A 76 25.49 -9.67 8.59
C SER A 76 26.64 -10.43 9.30
N PRO A 77 27.92 -10.18 8.96
CA PRO A 77 29.05 -10.81 9.65
C PRO A 77 29.24 -10.14 11.01
N SER A 78 28.28 -10.30 11.91
CA SER A 78 28.40 -9.89 13.30
C SER A 78 28.61 -11.14 14.16
N THR A 79 29.88 -11.41 14.48
CA THR A 79 30.42 -11.54 15.85
C THR A 79 31.70 -12.36 15.78
N GLY A 80 32.80 -11.71 16.14
CA GLY A 80 34.15 -12.24 16.03
C GLY A 80 34.36 -13.57 16.75
N LEU A 81 34.94 -14.52 16.02
CA LEU A 81 35.76 -15.56 16.60
C LEU A 81 37.14 -14.97 16.86
N ALA A 82 37.28 -14.31 18.01
CA ALA A 82 38.56 -14.04 18.62
C ALA A 82 39.20 -15.39 18.96
N THR A 83 40.23 -15.74 18.22
CA THR A 83 41.18 -16.80 18.54
C THR A 83 41.85 -16.49 19.88
N ARG A 84 41.68 -17.40 20.85
CA ARG A 84 42.61 -17.61 21.97
C ARG A 84 42.70 -19.09 22.28
#